data_AF-A0A940FTP6-F1
#
_entry.id   AF-A0A940FTP6-F1
#
_cell.length_a   1.000
_cell.length_b   1.000
_cell.length_c   1.000
_cell.angle_alpha   90.00
_cell.angle_beta   90.00
_cell.angle_gamma   90.00
#
_symmetry.space_group_name_H-M   'P 1'
#
loop_
_entity.id
_entity.type
_entity.pdbx_description
1 polymer ?
#
loop_
_entity_poly.entity_id
_entity_poly.type
_entity_poly.pdbx_seq_one_letter_code
_entity_poly.pdbx_strand_id
1 'polypeptide(L)'
;MKWSFTLLFLYVCFFISPFSYSQTVQYPEFSVSIYRYAQDQRFSDHKSIIYVPDIDEGLLNSLFPVKSKPRGFSKDEKDNGPNIDSFRMSIASEFSKAGIESQWNKNPDLAVVIIVNSFSASVINAGSFGNNTYNLTGTAKLAVMNGKNELYLLKDINLSEMVQQEVNKFIKNDFTNQLANPKAVENYTLLFQALKKIAGRAEDTYMNSFRSRTITLPSVYRAAKKYPELVFFDSLNSRLVADLNKKATTNYKEFIVPYEAEVTSFINKEFPKGYDPKDIKVAGNYTLAFLYYLAYDTVKLRQSLDFLYENGTKFLGNRIEYNDRKPYLTEASAYYSSINAPKISPDSTSGDVKSIFGGAEKSSEGWLVLEKGDTLKGKHIIKKLSGGIVSLDNPNKVIFEYTNEKGKTVRKTFKYSDVKVLCFNKRIFESHKFKPSMAQVGALSMDLLKTRDYMLEVIYNSEKIKVFKDTYGDEPTNAILFARPGEAELANQGKDWQKKKPEMMKEYFKDCPTVLAALDKTGYDLNNEKGYVQLATDYSSCKQ
;
A
#
# COMPACT_ATOMS: atom_id res chain seq x y z
N MET A 1 20.88 -30.72 63.31
CA MET A 1 20.20 -30.72 61.99
C MET A 1 18.94 -29.85 62.07
N LYS A 2 19.05 -28.55 61.76
CA LYS A 2 17.89 -27.61 61.76
C LYS A 2 17.99 -26.55 60.65
N TRP A 3 18.73 -26.82 59.58
CA TRP A 3 19.02 -25.84 58.51
C TRP A 3 18.50 -26.23 57.13
N SER A 4 17.82 -27.37 57.01
CA SER A 4 17.34 -27.90 55.72
C SER A 4 15.86 -27.62 55.45
N PHE A 5 15.06 -27.32 56.49
CA PHE A 5 13.61 -27.07 56.33
C PHE A 5 13.27 -25.61 56.04
N THR A 6 14.08 -24.66 56.53
CA THR A 6 13.85 -23.23 56.31
C THR A 6 14.09 -22.82 54.85
N LEU A 7 15.05 -23.47 54.18
CA LEU A 7 15.36 -23.22 52.77
C LEU A 7 14.31 -23.82 51.82
N LEU A 8 13.70 -24.95 52.18
CA LEU A 8 12.61 -25.55 51.41
C LEU A 8 11.31 -24.72 51.54
N PHE A 9 11.04 -24.16 52.72
CA PHE A 9 9.88 -23.29 52.95
C PHE A 9 10.03 -21.93 52.23
N LEU A 10 11.24 -21.36 52.17
CA LEU A 10 11.53 -20.16 51.37
C LEU A 10 11.40 -20.40 49.86
N TYR A 11 11.76 -21.59 49.36
CA TYR A 11 11.57 -21.94 47.95
C TYR A 11 10.10 -22.16 47.60
N VAL A 12 9.30 -22.75 48.49
CA VAL A 12 7.85 -22.91 48.28
C VAL A 12 7.10 -21.57 48.42
N CYS A 13 7.54 -20.66 49.30
CA CYS A 13 6.93 -19.34 49.43
C CYS A 13 7.31 -18.36 48.30
N PHE A 14 8.47 -18.49 47.64
CA PHE A 14 8.79 -17.69 46.43
C PHE A 14 8.04 -18.15 45.17
N PHE A 15 7.55 -19.40 45.13
CA PHE A 15 6.65 -19.89 44.07
C PHE A 15 5.15 -19.68 44.37
N ILE A 16 4.82 -19.10 45.53
CA ILE A 16 3.46 -18.67 45.87
C ILE A 16 3.54 -17.18 46.23
N SER A 17 4.04 -16.37 45.29
CA SER A 17 3.53 -15.01 45.22
C SER A 17 2.07 -15.12 44.77
N PRO A 18 1.10 -14.54 45.51
CA PRO A 18 -0.18 -14.23 44.90
C PRO A 18 0.13 -13.05 43.98
N PHE A 19 0.69 -13.33 42.80
CA PHE A 19 0.37 -12.49 41.66
C PHE A 19 -1.14 -12.43 41.66
N SER A 20 -1.69 -11.28 42.03
CA SER A 20 -3.11 -11.01 41.88
C SER A 20 -3.45 -11.42 40.46
N TYR A 21 -4.12 -12.56 40.30
CA TYR A 21 -4.41 -13.15 39.01
C TYR A 21 -5.46 -12.26 38.34
N SER A 22 -4.99 -11.19 37.70
CA SER A 22 -5.78 -10.47 36.72
C SER A 22 -6.14 -11.47 35.63
N GLN A 23 -7.42 -11.49 35.29
CA GLN A 23 -7.91 -12.23 34.14
C GLN A 23 -7.09 -11.78 32.94
N THR A 24 -6.48 -12.72 32.22
CA THR A 24 -5.69 -12.39 31.04
C THR A 24 -6.48 -12.87 29.83
N VAL A 25 -7.11 -11.93 29.10
CA VAL A 25 -7.54 -12.19 27.72
C VAL A 25 -6.27 -12.46 26.93
N GLN A 26 -6.16 -13.65 26.36
CA GLN A 26 -5.13 -14.00 25.40
C GLN A 26 -5.66 -13.72 24.00
N TYR A 27 -4.76 -13.50 23.06
CA TYR A 27 -5.11 -13.27 21.66
C TYR A 27 -4.34 -14.31 20.83
N PRO A 28 -4.83 -15.56 20.74
CA PRO A 28 -4.24 -16.57 19.86
C PRO A 28 -4.32 -16.16 18.39
N GLU A 29 -3.28 -16.55 17.64
CA GLU A 29 -3.17 -16.37 16.20
C GLU A 29 -3.76 -17.58 15.45
N PHE A 30 -4.54 -17.31 14.42
CA PHE A 30 -5.17 -18.30 13.55
C PHE A 30 -4.86 -17.98 12.10
N SER A 31 -4.57 -19.01 11.30
CA SER A 31 -4.45 -18.85 9.84
C SER A 31 -5.82 -19.06 9.20
N VAL A 32 -6.30 -18.06 8.45
CA VAL A 32 -7.57 -18.09 7.73
C VAL A 32 -7.39 -17.72 6.26
N SER A 33 -8.09 -18.40 5.36
CA SER A 33 -8.18 -18.00 3.95
C SER A 33 -9.41 -17.11 3.73
N ILE A 34 -9.18 -15.86 3.30
CA ILE A 34 -10.26 -14.88 3.11
C ILE A 34 -10.14 -14.18 1.76
N TYR A 35 -11.28 -13.98 1.08
CA TYR A 35 -11.31 -13.21 -0.16
C TYR A 35 -11.22 -11.72 0.14
N ARG A 36 -10.31 -11.00 -0.54
CA ARG A 36 -10.14 -9.56 -0.39
C ARG A 36 -10.11 -8.87 -1.74
N TYR A 37 -10.77 -7.71 -1.79
CA TYR A 37 -10.68 -6.82 -2.92
C TYR A 37 -9.35 -6.05 -2.86
N ALA A 38 -8.77 -5.77 -4.02
CA ALA A 38 -7.62 -4.89 -4.19
C ALA A 38 -7.94 -3.52 -3.55
N GLN A 39 -7.01 -2.97 -2.77
CA GLN A 39 -7.19 -1.62 -2.21
C GLN A 39 -7.26 -0.55 -3.29
N ASP A 40 -6.55 -0.74 -4.41
CA ASP A 40 -6.62 0.12 -5.57
C ASP A 40 -7.42 -0.56 -6.68
N GLN A 41 -8.70 -0.27 -6.70
CA GLN A 41 -9.64 -0.83 -7.66
C GLN A 41 -9.33 -0.42 -9.09
N ARG A 42 -8.45 0.54 -9.37
CA ARG A 42 -8.01 0.84 -10.74
C ARG A 42 -7.31 -0.36 -11.39
N PHE A 43 -6.64 -1.20 -10.61
CA PHE A 43 -5.89 -2.38 -11.10
C PHE A 43 -6.66 -3.70 -11.00
N SER A 44 -7.90 -3.70 -10.51
CA SER A 44 -8.65 -4.92 -10.16
C SER A 44 -8.85 -5.92 -11.31
N ASP A 45 -8.72 -5.47 -12.56
CA ASP A 45 -8.97 -6.27 -13.76
C ASP A 45 -7.74 -7.11 -14.17
N HIS A 46 -6.57 -6.85 -13.58
CA HIS A 46 -5.35 -7.62 -13.82
C HIS A 46 -5.43 -8.94 -13.06
N LYS A 47 -5.31 -10.07 -13.76
CA LYS A 47 -5.47 -11.42 -13.20
C LYS A 47 -4.14 -12.10 -12.96
N SER A 48 -3.14 -11.82 -13.81
CA SER A 48 -1.80 -12.36 -13.68
C SER A 48 -0.82 -11.26 -13.25
N ILE A 49 -0.50 -11.21 -11.95
CA ILE A 49 0.46 -10.26 -11.40
C ILE A 49 1.72 -11.01 -11.00
N ILE A 50 2.89 -10.54 -11.45
CA ILE A 50 4.20 -11.03 -10.99
C ILE A 50 4.89 -9.97 -10.14
N TYR A 51 5.67 -10.40 -9.16
CA TYR A 51 6.50 -9.54 -8.32
C TYR A 51 7.96 -9.80 -8.64
N VAL A 52 8.67 -8.77 -9.09
CA VAL A 52 10.05 -8.88 -9.55
C VAL A 52 10.96 -8.16 -8.56
N PRO A 53 11.63 -8.89 -7.67
CA PRO A 53 12.66 -8.32 -6.81
C PRO A 53 13.91 -7.96 -7.62
N ASP A 54 14.43 -6.77 -7.40
CA ASP A 54 15.65 -6.27 -8.03
C ASP A 54 16.47 -5.42 -7.05
N ILE A 55 17.72 -5.14 -7.40
CA ILE A 55 18.65 -4.38 -6.57
C ILE A 55 19.56 -3.52 -7.45
N ASP A 56 19.90 -2.33 -6.96
CA ASP A 56 20.92 -1.49 -7.59
C ASP A 56 22.26 -2.23 -7.67
N GLU A 57 22.92 -2.19 -8.83
CA GLU A 57 24.18 -2.90 -9.07
C GLU A 57 25.32 -2.45 -8.13
N GLY A 58 25.35 -1.15 -7.78
CA GLY A 58 26.32 -0.61 -6.83
C GLY A 58 26.09 -1.18 -5.43
N LEU A 59 24.82 -1.32 -5.04
CA LEU A 59 24.45 -1.92 -3.76
C LEU A 59 24.75 -3.43 -3.71
N LEU A 60 24.47 -4.17 -4.78
CA LEU A 60 24.69 -5.62 -4.89
C LEU A 60 26.11 -6.01 -4.48
N ASN A 61 27.11 -5.33 -5.06
CA ASN A 61 28.53 -5.59 -4.79
C ASN A 61 28.92 -5.33 -3.33
N SER A 62 28.35 -4.28 -2.72
CA SER A 62 28.66 -3.92 -1.33
C SER A 62 28.02 -4.86 -0.30
N LEU A 63 26.79 -5.31 -0.56
CA LEU A 63 26.05 -6.18 0.36
C LEU A 63 26.42 -7.65 0.22
N PHE A 64 26.79 -8.09 -0.99
CA PHE A 64 26.97 -9.49 -1.33
C PHE A 64 28.32 -9.79 -1.99
N PRO A 65 29.44 -9.54 -1.28
CA PRO A 65 30.76 -9.89 -1.80
C PRO A 65 30.85 -11.41 -2.06
N VAL A 66 31.40 -11.81 -3.20
CA VAL A 66 31.56 -13.21 -3.61
C VAL A 66 32.92 -13.78 -3.19
N LYS A 67 32.98 -15.11 -2.97
CA LYS A 67 34.22 -15.83 -2.68
C LYS A 67 35.20 -15.65 -3.84
N SER A 68 36.47 -15.32 -3.54
CA SER A 68 37.52 -15.31 -4.54
C SER A 68 37.71 -16.72 -5.10
N LYS A 69 37.62 -16.89 -6.43
CA LYS A 69 37.97 -18.16 -7.06
C LYS A 69 39.49 -18.41 -6.91
N PRO A 70 39.94 -19.64 -6.64
CA PRO A 70 41.36 -19.96 -6.73
C PRO A 70 41.82 -19.70 -8.16
N ARG A 71 42.90 -18.92 -8.31
CA ARG A 71 43.45 -18.48 -9.61
C ARG A 71 43.67 -19.67 -10.55
N GLY A 72 42.73 -19.89 -11.47
CA GLY A 72 42.90 -20.73 -12.64
C GLY A 72 43.37 -19.85 -13.80
N PHE A 73 44.34 -20.31 -14.58
CA PHE A 73 44.87 -19.61 -15.74
C PHE A 73 43.80 -19.41 -16.82
N SER A 74 43.03 -18.32 -16.76
CA SER A 74 42.32 -17.79 -17.92
C SER A 74 42.42 -16.26 -17.89
N LYS A 75 42.75 -15.67 -19.04
CA LYS A 75 43.23 -14.28 -19.16
C LYS A 75 42.10 -13.25 -19.30
N ASP A 76 40.85 -13.66 -19.10
CA ASP A 76 39.63 -12.86 -19.35
C ASP A 76 38.75 -12.68 -18.09
N GLU A 77 39.32 -12.68 -16.88
CA GLU A 77 38.56 -12.45 -15.65
C GLU A 77 38.40 -10.95 -15.35
N LYS A 78 37.42 -10.30 -16.01
CA LYS A 78 36.92 -8.97 -15.59
C LYS A 78 35.69 -9.02 -14.67
N ASP A 79 35.08 -10.18 -14.43
CA ASP A 79 33.86 -10.32 -13.62
C ASP A 79 34.06 -11.16 -12.36
N ASN A 80 34.64 -10.55 -11.32
CA ASN A 80 34.76 -11.15 -9.98
C ASN A 80 33.72 -10.58 -8.98
N GLY A 81 32.62 -9.98 -9.47
CA GLY A 81 31.52 -9.47 -8.65
C GLY A 81 30.30 -10.42 -8.63
N PRO A 82 29.38 -10.28 -7.65
CA PRO A 82 28.07 -10.92 -7.71
C PRO A 82 27.35 -10.62 -9.03
N ASN A 83 26.87 -11.67 -9.71
CA ASN A 83 26.07 -11.55 -10.92
C ASN A 83 24.62 -11.17 -10.56
N ILE A 84 24.15 -10.01 -11.05
CA ILE A 84 22.79 -9.50 -10.80
C ILE A 84 21.69 -10.48 -11.25
N ASP A 85 21.90 -11.21 -12.35
CA ASP A 85 20.94 -12.20 -12.82
C ASP A 85 20.90 -13.42 -11.89
N SER A 86 22.03 -13.82 -11.33
CA SER A 86 22.07 -14.89 -10.32
C SER A 86 21.33 -14.50 -9.04
N PHE A 87 21.48 -13.23 -8.60
CA PHE A 87 20.70 -12.68 -7.50
C PHE A 87 19.20 -12.72 -7.83
N ARG A 88 18.79 -12.12 -8.95
CA ARG A 88 17.40 -12.03 -9.43
C ARG A 88 16.72 -13.39 -9.49
N MET A 89 17.36 -14.38 -10.10
CA MET A 89 16.83 -15.75 -10.18
C MET A 89 16.69 -16.40 -8.81
N SER A 90 17.70 -16.27 -7.96
CA SER A 90 17.71 -16.89 -6.63
C SER A 90 16.65 -16.30 -5.72
N ILE A 91 16.51 -14.97 -5.70
CA ILE A 91 15.56 -14.31 -4.82
C ILE A 91 14.11 -14.45 -5.33
N ALA A 92 13.90 -14.50 -6.65
CA ALA A 92 12.61 -14.87 -7.25
C ALA A 92 12.19 -16.31 -6.91
N SER A 93 13.15 -17.24 -6.85
CA SER A 93 12.90 -18.61 -6.38
C SER A 93 12.46 -18.63 -4.92
N GLU A 94 13.09 -17.84 -4.05
CA GLU A 94 12.65 -17.70 -2.66
C GLU A 94 11.25 -17.06 -2.55
N PHE A 95 10.92 -16.08 -3.41
CA PHE A 95 9.57 -15.52 -3.51
C PHE A 95 8.54 -16.62 -3.81
N SER A 96 8.86 -17.46 -4.81
CA SER A 96 8.00 -18.57 -5.22
C SER A 96 7.80 -19.59 -4.09
N LYS A 97 8.87 -19.94 -3.35
CA LYS A 97 8.78 -20.80 -2.14
C LYS A 97 7.92 -20.18 -1.04
N ALA A 98 7.87 -18.84 -0.97
CA ALA A 98 7.03 -18.11 -0.03
C ALA A 98 5.58 -17.90 -0.53
N GLY A 99 5.22 -18.44 -1.69
CA GLY A 99 3.88 -18.32 -2.29
C GLY A 99 3.65 -17.01 -3.06
N ILE A 100 4.71 -16.24 -3.35
CA ILE A 100 4.65 -15.01 -4.12
C ILE A 100 5.01 -15.31 -5.57
N GLU A 101 4.09 -15.02 -6.49
CA GLU A 101 4.27 -15.26 -7.92
C GLU A 101 5.39 -14.36 -8.49
N SER A 102 6.49 -14.97 -8.94
CA SER A 102 7.72 -14.29 -9.36
C SER A 102 8.33 -14.92 -10.61
N GLN A 103 7.55 -15.68 -11.39
CA GLN A 103 8.05 -16.41 -12.55
C GLN A 103 8.45 -15.47 -13.70
N TRP A 104 9.74 -15.49 -14.05
CA TRP A 104 10.35 -14.66 -15.11
C TRP A 104 9.88 -14.97 -16.53
N ASN A 105 9.36 -16.18 -16.78
CA ASN A 105 8.96 -16.63 -18.12
C ASN A 105 7.46 -16.48 -18.39
N LYS A 106 6.71 -15.89 -17.46
CA LYS A 106 5.29 -15.57 -17.66
C LYS A 106 5.21 -14.17 -18.26
N ASN A 107 4.34 -13.98 -19.24
CA ASN A 107 3.91 -12.64 -19.65
C ASN A 107 2.77 -12.22 -18.71
N PRO A 108 3.01 -11.38 -17.69
CA PRO A 108 1.97 -10.98 -16.76
C PRO A 108 1.03 -9.93 -17.39
N ASP A 109 -0.15 -9.78 -16.82
CA ASP A 109 -0.97 -8.59 -17.05
C ASP A 109 -0.29 -7.37 -16.41
N LEU A 110 0.31 -7.59 -15.23
CA LEU A 110 0.95 -6.58 -14.40
C LEU A 110 2.26 -7.11 -13.80
N ALA A 111 3.35 -6.37 -13.95
CA ALA A 111 4.60 -6.63 -13.22
C ALA A 111 4.79 -5.56 -12.14
N VAL A 112 5.03 -5.99 -10.90
CA VAL A 112 5.42 -5.11 -9.80
C VAL A 112 6.89 -5.33 -9.52
N VAL A 113 7.73 -4.42 -10.01
CA VAL A 113 9.18 -4.47 -9.83
C VAL A 113 9.57 -3.70 -8.57
N ILE A 114 10.30 -4.34 -7.67
CA ILE A 114 10.78 -3.76 -6.41
C ILE A 114 12.29 -3.63 -6.49
N ILE A 115 12.79 -2.42 -6.73
CA ILE A 115 14.21 -2.12 -6.91
C ILE A 115 14.78 -1.55 -5.63
N VAL A 116 15.69 -2.26 -4.97
CA VAL A 116 16.29 -1.81 -3.71
C VAL A 116 17.51 -0.93 -4.00
N ASN A 117 17.46 0.33 -3.55
CA ASN A 117 18.50 1.34 -3.78
C ASN A 117 19.47 1.44 -2.60
N SER A 118 18.97 1.22 -1.37
CA SER A 118 19.81 1.15 -0.17
C SER A 118 19.23 0.17 0.83
N PHE A 119 20.08 -0.54 1.57
CA PHE A 119 19.69 -1.45 2.62
C PHE A 119 20.78 -1.58 3.68
N SER A 120 20.39 -1.57 4.94
CA SER A 120 21.26 -1.76 6.10
C SER A 120 20.52 -2.56 7.17
N ALA A 121 21.24 -3.49 7.80
CA ALA A 121 20.73 -4.32 8.87
C ALA A 121 21.65 -4.24 10.10
N SER A 122 21.14 -3.66 11.18
CA SER A 122 21.86 -3.52 12.45
C SER A 122 21.19 -4.36 13.53
N VAL A 123 21.96 -5.17 14.27
CA VAL A 123 21.45 -5.93 15.42
C VAL A 123 21.13 -4.95 16.54
N ILE A 124 19.88 -4.93 17.02
CA ILE A 124 19.46 -4.18 18.20
C ILE A 124 19.65 -5.03 19.45
N ASN A 125 19.32 -6.31 19.37
CA ASN A 125 19.43 -7.24 20.49
C ASN A 125 19.83 -8.63 20.00
N ALA A 126 20.94 -9.15 20.50
CA ALA A 126 21.32 -10.55 20.33
C ALA A 126 20.58 -11.35 21.41
N GLY A 127 19.47 -11.99 21.05
CA GLY A 127 18.58 -12.59 22.04
C GLY A 127 19.17 -13.87 22.65
N SER A 128 19.08 -13.98 23.98
CA SER A 128 19.53 -15.14 24.77
C SER A 128 18.78 -16.45 24.48
N PHE A 129 17.75 -16.42 23.63
CA PHE A 129 16.88 -17.56 23.29
C PHE A 129 16.97 -18.00 21.81
N GLY A 130 18.09 -17.72 21.14
CA GLY A 130 18.35 -18.22 19.78
C GLY A 130 17.77 -17.38 18.64
N ASN A 131 17.26 -16.17 18.93
CA ASN A 131 16.77 -15.20 17.96
C ASN A 131 17.52 -13.87 18.10
N ASN A 132 17.93 -13.28 16.97
CA ASN A 132 18.45 -11.93 16.91
C ASN A 132 17.36 -10.96 16.44
N THR A 133 17.29 -9.77 17.04
CA THR A 133 16.42 -8.69 16.58
C THR A 133 17.25 -7.67 15.80
N TYR A 134 16.85 -7.41 14.56
CA TYR A 134 17.49 -6.47 13.65
C TYR A 134 16.61 -5.26 13.43
N ASN A 135 17.22 -4.09 13.32
CA ASN A 135 16.65 -2.92 12.67
C ASN A 135 17.06 -2.95 11.20
N LEU A 136 16.09 -2.96 10.30
CA LEU A 136 16.29 -2.88 8.86
C LEU A 136 15.95 -1.46 8.42
N THR A 137 16.87 -0.82 7.70
CA THR A 137 16.70 0.53 7.15
C THR A 137 17.13 0.60 5.70
N GLY A 138 16.52 1.47 4.90
CA GLY A 138 16.87 1.61 3.49
C GLY A 138 15.80 2.29 2.65
N THR A 139 16.00 2.23 1.33
CA THR A 139 15.10 2.82 0.33
C THR A 139 14.96 1.88 -0.87
N ALA A 140 13.76 1.80 -1.41
CA ALA A 140 13.44 1.03 -2.61
C ALA A 140 12.52 1.84 -3.53
N LYS A 141 12.44 1.45 -4.80
CA LYS A 141 11.46 1.94 -5.78
C LYS A 141 10.53 0.80 -6.16
N LEU A 142 9.23 1.06 -6.16
CA LEU A 142 8.22 0.16 -6.68
C LEU A 142 7.73 0.71 -8.02
N ALA A 143 7.99 -0.04 -9.08
CA ALA A 143 7.50 0.23 -10.42
C ALA A 143 6.37 -0.75 -10.74
N VAL A 144 5.21 -0.23 -11.11
CA VAL A 144 4.09 -1.02 -11.62
C VAL A 144 4.10 -0.89 -13.13
N MET A 145 4.23 -2.00 -13.84
CA MET A 145 4.35 -2.05 -15.29
C MET A 145 3.31 -3.02 -15.87
N ASN A 146 2.97 -2.82 -17.13
CA ASN A 146 2.16 -3.78 -17.88
C ASN A 146 2.98 -4.96 -18.41
N GLY A 147 2.30 -5.94 -19.03
CA GLY A 147 2.95 -7.07 -19.70
C GLY A 147 3.87 -6.73 -20.90
N LYS A 148 3.91 -5.46 -21.32
CA LYS A 148 4.81 -4.92 -22.35
C LYS A 148 5.95 -4.07 -21.75
N ASN A 149 6.18 -4.16 -20.44
CA ASN A 149 7.18 -3.39 -19.69
C ASN A 149 6.95 -1.86 -19.68
N GLU A 150 5.72 -1.41 -19.91
CA GLU A 150 5.38 0.00 -19.88
C GLU A 150 4.90 0.40 -18.48
N LEU A 151 5.50 1.45 -17.95
CA LEU A 151 5.29 1.93 -16.59
C LEU A 151 3.90 2.59 -16.42
N TYR A 152 3.11 2.09 -15.46
CA TYR A 152 1.91 2.73 -14.94
C TYR A 152 2.21 3.68 -13.78
N LEU A 153 3.08 3.25 -12.87
CA LEU A 153 3.39 3.97 -11.64
C LEU A 153 4.82 3.71 -11.22
N LEU A 154 5.52 4.74 -10.74
CA LEU A 154 6.77 4.62 -10.01
C LEU A 154 6.62 5.30 -8.66
N LYS A 155 6.99 4.60 -7.59
CA LYS A 155 6.84 5.09 -6.22
C LYS A 155 8.07 4.76 -5.38
N ASP A 156 8.57 5.73 -4.63
CA ASP A 156 9.60 5.50 -3.63
C ASP A 156 9.01 4.86 -2.36
N ILE A 157 9.76 3.93 -1.78
CA ILE A 157 9.43 3.19 -0.56
C ILE A 157 10.59 3.33 0.42
N ASN A 158 10.28 3.77 1.65
CA ASN A 158 11.23 3.72 2.75
C ASN A 158 11.13 2.37 3.46
N LEU A 159 12.28 1.72 3.67
CA LEU A 159 12.42 0.53 4.48
C LEU A 159 12.78 0.97 5.89
N SER A 160 11.92 0.67 6.85
CA SER A 160 12.18 0.91 8.27
C SER A 160 11.35 -0.08 9.07
N GLU A 161 12.01 -1.11 9.59
CA GLU A 161 11.32 -2.15 10.37
C GLU A 161 12.25 -2.91 11.31
N MET A 162 11.66 -3.45 12.38
CA MET A 162 12.33 -4.40 13.25
C MET A 162 11.91 -5.82 12.86
N VAL A 163 12.90 -6.70 12.72
CA VAL A 163 12.67 -8.11 12.34
C VAL A 163 13.42 -9.04 13.29
N GLN A 164 12.75 -10.10 13.72
CA GLN A 164 13.37 -11.18 14.48
C GLN A 164 13.76 -12.31 13.54
N GLN A 165 14.99 -12.80 13.69
CA GLN A 165 15.56 -13.84 12.86
C GLN A 165 16.24 -14.89 13.75
N GLU A 166 15.89 -16.16 13.55
CA GLU A 166 16.55 -17.28 14.21
C GLU A 166 18.03 -17.33 13.80
N VAL A 167 18.93 -17.46 14.78
CA VAL A 167 20.39 -17.30 14.63
C VAL A 167 21.01 -18.26 13.61
N ASN A 168 20.36 -19.41 13.35
CA ASN A 168 20.89 -20.45 12.45
C ASN A 168 20.03 -20.70 11.19
N LYS A 169 18.97 -19.92 10.97
CA LYS A 169 18.00 -20.16 9.90
C LYS A 169 18.22 -19.22 8.71
N PHE A 170 19.36 -19.38 8.07
CA PHE A 170 19.70 -18.62 6.87
C PHE A 170 19.16 -19.28 5.61
N ILE A 171 18.83 -18.46 4.61
CA ILE A 171 18.52 -18.96 3.27
C ILE A 171 19.80 -19.53 2.66
N LYS A 172 19.72 -20.78 2.18
CA LYS A 172 20.80 -21.47 1.48
C LYS A 172 20.33 -21.82 0.07
N ASN A 173 21.00 -21.28 -0.93
CA ASN A 173 20.72 -21.43 -2.36
C ASN A 173 22.00 -21.17 -3.17
N ASP A 174 21.92 -21.31 -4.49
CA ASP A 174 23.10 -21.21 -5.37
C ASP A 174 23.82 -19.86 -5.27
N PHE A 175 23.08 -18.75 -5.10
CA PHE A 175 23.67 -17.43 -4.91
C PHE A 175 24.35 -17.28 -3.54
N THR A 176 23.65 -17.60 -2.45
CA THR A 176 24.20 -17.49 -1.08
C THR A 176 25.41 -18.39 -0.84
N ASN A 177 25.50 -19.53 -1.55
CA ASN A 177 26.66 -20.42 -1.50
C ASN A 177 27.94 -19.78 -2.09
N GLN A 178 27.78 -18.81 -2.99
CA GLN A 178 28.90 -18.08 -3.63
C GLN A 178 29.41 -16.92 -2.77
N LEU A 179 28.69 -16.52 -1.71
CA LEU A 179 29.01 -15.34 -0.91
C LEU A 179 30.21 -15.57 0.02
N ALA A 180 31.07 -14.56 0.13
CA ALA A 180 32.36 -14.62 0.81
C ALA A 180 32.25 -14.82 2.32
N ASN A 181 31.18 -14.32 2.95
CA ASN A 181 31.07 -14.30 4.41
C ASN A 181 29.63 -14.56 4.90
N PRO A 182 29.47 -15.04 6.15
CA PRO A 182 28.15 -15.29 6.74
C PRO A 182 27.27 -14.05 6.86
N LYS A 183 27.86 -12.86 7.01
CA LYS A 183 27.13 -11.60 7.11
C LYS A 183 26.39 -11.25 5.81
N ALA A 184 26.96 -11.58 4.65
CA ALA A 184 26.31 -11.41 3.36
C ALA A 184 25.09 -12.34 3.21
N VAL A 185 25.19 -13.58 3.70
CA VAL A 185 24.08 -14.54 3.73
C VAL A 185 22.97 -14.09 4.70
N GLU A 186 23.34 -13.53 5.85
CA GLU A 186 22.41 -12.91 6.79
C GLU A 186 21.69 -11.71 6.16
N ASN A 187 22.44 -10.79 5.54
CA ASN A 187 21.87 -9.64 4.84
C ASN A 187 20.91 -10.08 3.72
N TYR A 188 21.23 -11.14 2.99
CA TYR A 188 20.35 -11.69 1.94
C TYR A 188 19.04 -12.21 2.55
N THR A 189 19.13 -12.93 3.67
CA THR A 189 17.97 -13.47 4.39
C THR A 189 17.07 -12.33 4.91
N LEU A 190 17.66 -11.29 5.51
CA LEU A 190 16.92 -10.14 6.02
C LEU A 190 16.32 -9.28 4.90
N LEU A 191 17.06 -9.09 3.80
CA LEU A 191 16.57 -8.38 2.62
C LEU A 191 15.36 -9.11 2.01
N PHE A 192 15.42 -10.43 1.91
CA PHE A 192 14.30 -11.25 1.44
C PHE A 192 13.06 -11.06 2.31
N GLN A 193 13.20 -11.01 3.65
CA GLN A 193 12.06 -10.79 4.54
C GLN A 193 11.40 -9.42 4.33
N ALA A 194 12.22 -8.37 4.16
CA ALA A 194 11.72 -7.03 3.82
C ALA A 194 10.98 -7.03 2.48
N LEU A 195 11.58 -7.62 1.44
CA LEU A 195 11.02 -7.73 0.10
C LEU A 195 9.71 -8.54 0.08
N LYS A 196 9.66 -9.68 0.79
CA LYS A 196 8.46 -10.51 0.95
C LYS A 196 7.29 -9.69 1.51
N LYS A 197 7.55 -8.84 2.50
CA LYS A 197 6.53 -7.98 3.11
C LYS A 197 6.06 -6.87 2.17
N ILE A 198 6.96 -6.27 1.39
CA ILE A 198 6.59 -5.27 0.37
C ILE A 198 5.74 -5.92 -0.72
N ALA A 199 6.12 -7.09 -1.21
CA ALA A 199 5.37 -7.84 -2.20
C ALA A 199 3.98 -8.22 -1.68
N GLY A 200 3.86 -8.70 -0.43
CA GLY A 200 2.54 -8.94 0.19
C GLY A 200 1.64 -7.70 0.26
N ARG A 201 2.22 -6.52 0.61
CA ARG A 201 1.48 -5.25 0.58
C ARG A 201 1.09 -4.82 -0.83
N ALA A 202 1.94 -5.09 -1.83
CA ALA A 202 1.63 -4.81 -3.22
C ALA A 202 0.50 -5.72 -3.71
N GLU A 203 0.50 -6.99 -3.30
CA GLU A 203 -0.62 -7.89 -3.54
C GLU A 203 -1.90 -7.29 -2.98
N ASP A 204 -1.91 -6.85 -1.71
CA ASP A 204 -3.09 -6.21 -1.07
C ASP A 204 -3.56 -4.98 -1.86
N THR A 205 -2.63 -4.28 -2.50
CA THR A 205 -2.95 -3.08 -3.26
C THR A 205 -3.57 -3.38 -4.62
N TYR A 206 -3.06 -4.38 -5.35
CA TYR A 206 -3.35 -4.53 -6.78
C TYR A 206 -4.23 -5.74 -7.16
N MET A 207 -4.41 -6.72 -6.27
CA MET A 207 -5.06 -7.99 -6.63
C MET A 207 -6.35 -8.27 -5.84
N ASN A 208 -7.40 -8.67 -6.54
CA ASN A 208 -8.54 -9.35 -5.93
C ASN A 208 -8.19 -10.84 -5.76
N SER A 209 -8.10 -11.35 -4.53
CA SER A 209 -7.67 -12.74 -4.30
C SER A 209 -8.13 -13.31 -2.97
N PHE A 210 -8.17 -14.65 -2.89
CA PHE A 210 -8.15 -15.35 -1.61
C PHE A 210 -6.75 -15.25 -1.02
N ARG A 211 -6.66 -14.80 0.23
CA ARG A 211 -5.41 -14.58 0.95
C ARG A 211 -5.41 -15.37 2.22
N SER A 212 -4.31 -16.08 2.46
CA SER A 212 -4.01 -16.60 3.79
C SER A 212 -3.59 -15.45 4.68
N ARG A 213 -4.37 -15.16 5.72
CA ARG A 213 -4.06 -14.13 6.72
C ARG A 213 -3.99 -14.75 8.10
N THR A 214 -2.96 -14.37 8.85
CA THR A 214 -2.94 -14.57 10.29
C THR A 214 -3.86 -13.55 10.93
N ILE A 215 -4.88 -14.03 11.65
CA ILE A 215 -5.78 -13.20 12.43
C ILE A 215 -5.62 -13.55 13.90
N THR A 216 -5.68 -12.53 14.74
CA THR A 216 -5.71 -12.72 16.18
C THR A 216 -7.15 -12.65 16.64
N LEU A 217 -7.63 -13.62 17.41
CA LEU A 217 -8.98 -13.62 18.00
C LEU A 217 -8.86 -13.82 19.51
N PRO A 218 -9.77 -13.26 20.32
CA PRO A 218 -9.64 -13.30 21.77
C PRO A 218 -9.94 -14.71 22.29
N SER A 219 -9.15 -15.16 23.26
CA SER A 219 -9.41 -16.35 24.06
C SER A 219 -9.22 -16.03 25.54
N VAL A 220 -10.17 -16.44 26.38
CA VAL A 220 -10.12 -16.11 27.81
C VAL A 220 -9.71 -17.34 28.61
N TYR A 221 -8.47 -17.81 28.39
CA TYR A 221 -7.99 -19.15 28.79
C TYR A 221 -7.92 -19.42 30.31
N ARG A 222 -8.14 -18.44 31.18
CA ARG A 222 -8.24 -18.62 32.65
C ARG A 222 -9.62 -18.34 33.24
N ALA A 223 -10.62 -18.11 32.39
CA ALA A 223 -11.98 -17.83 32.79
C ALA A 223 -12.76 -19.06 33.26
N ALA A 224 -12.43 -20.29 32.82
CA ALA A 224 -13.25 -21.47 33.10
C ALA A 224 -13.50 -21.76 34.61
N LYS A 225 -12.65 -21.25 35.52
CA LYS A 225 -12.84 -21.38 36.98
C LYS A 225 -13.59 -20.22 37.65
N LYS A 226 -13.71 -19.05 37.02
CA LYS A 226 -14.32 -17.83 37.61
C LYS A 226 -15.43 -17.20 36.76
N TYR A 227 -15.39 -17.41 35.45
CA TYR A 227 -16.27 -16.89 34.40
C TYR A 227 -16.53 -17.96 33.32
N PRO A 228 -17.17 -19.09 33.65
CA PRO A 228 -17.34 -20.23 32.74
C PRO A 228 -18.04 -19.88 31.42
N GLU A 229 -18.86 -18.84 31.39
CA GLU A 229 -19.60 -18.37 30.22
C GLU A 229 -18.68 -17.80 29.13
N LEU A 230 -17.42 -17.45 29.44
CA LEU A 230 -16.48 -16.89 28.46
C LEU A 230 -15.90 -17.94 27.50
N VAL A 231 -16.10 -19.24 27.78
CA VAL A 231 -15.87 -20.32 26.81
C VAL A 231 -16.72 -20.12 25.54
N PHE A 232 -17.78 -19.32 25.61
CA PHE A 232 -18.54 -18.87 24.45
C PHE A 232 -17.65 -18.28 23.35
N PHE A 233 -16.70 -17.38 23.68
CA PHE A 233 -15.83 -16.77 22.68
C PHE A 233 -14.87 -17.79 22.05
N ASP A 234 -14.34 -18.71 22.83
CA ASP A 234 -13.46 -19.78 22.32
C ASP A 234 -14.21 -20.67 21.32
N SER A 235 -15.44 -21.08 21.67
CA SER A 235 -16.30 -21.87 20.79
C SER A 235 -16.70 -21.11 19.52
N LEU A 236 -17.11 -19.85 19.67
CA LEU A 236 -17.52 -19.00 18.55
C LEU A 236 -16.37 -18.72 17.59
N ASN A 237 -15.18 -18.39 18.11
CA ASN A 237 -13.98 -18.12 17.31
C ASN A 237 -13.50 -19.40 16.61
N SER A 238 -13.52 -20.54 17.29
CA SER A 238 -13.18 -21.83 16.67
C SER A 238 -14.13 -22.18 15.52
N ARG A 239 -15.44 -21.95 15.70
CA ARG A 239 -16.46 -22.14 14.65
C ARG A 239 -16.25 -21.16 13.50
N LEU A 240 -16.00 -19.88 13.79
CA LEU A 240 -15.73 -18.84 12.78
C LEU A 240 -14.52 -19.21 11.91
N VAL A 241 -13.39 -19.60 12.54
CA VAL A 241 -12.17 -20.02 11.83
C VAL A 241 -12.43 -21.26 10.99
N ALA A 242 -13.14 -22.25 11.53
CA ALA A 242 -13.49 -23.45 10.79
C ALA A 242 -14.39 -23.14 9.58
N ASP A 243 -15.38 -22.27 9.73
CA ASP A 243 -16.30 -21.91 8.66
C ASP A 243 -15.62 -21.09 7.56
N LEU A 244 -14.75 -20.14 7.93
CA LEU A 244 -13.92 -19.39 6.97
C LEU A 244 -13.02 -20.31 6.15
N ASN A 245 -12.48 -21.36 6.75
CA ASN A 245 -11.60 -22.32 6.07
C ASN A 245 -12.34 -23.43 5.32
N LYS A 246 -13.62 -23.70 5.63
CA LYS A 246 -14.43 -24.75 4.98
C LYS A 246 -15.13 -24.28 3.71
N LYS A 247 -15.47 -22.99 3.58
CA LYS A 247 -16.25 -22.45 2.46
C LYS A 247 -15.57 -21.24 1.85
N ALA A 248 -15.35 -21.27 0.54
CA ALA A 248 -14.93 -20.13 -0.25
C ALA A 248 -16.06 -19.07 -0.31
N THR A 249 -16.19 -18.29 0.76
CA THR A 249 -17.21 -17.26 0.91
C THR A 249 -16.67 -15.93 0.39
N THR A 250 -17.45 -15.25 -0.45
CA THR A 250 -17.17 -13.86 -0.90
C THR A 250 -18.23 -12.88 -0.40
N ASN A 251 -19.45 -13.35 -0.10
CA ASN A 251 -20.51 -12.54 0.49
C ASN A 251 -20.39 -12.50 2.02
N TYR A 252 -19.43 -11.71 2.52
CA TYR A 252 -19.21 -11.59 3.95
C TYR A 252 -20.33 -10.84 4.69
N LYS A 253 -21.14 -10.03 4.01
CA LYS A 253 -22.25 -9.29 4.65
C LYS A 253 -23.28 -10.24 5.24
N GLU A 254 -23.64 -11.29 4.51
CA GLU A 254 -24.57 -12.32 5.02
C GLU A 254 -23.86 -13.29 5.97
N PHE A 255 -22.62 -13.65 5.67
CA PHE A 255 -21.85 -14.61 6.47
C PHE A 255 -21.70 -14.20 7.93
N ILE A 256 -21.47 -12.91 8.21
CA ILE A 256 -21.21 -12.45 9.58
C ILE A 256 -22.47 -12.33 10.43
N VAL A 257 -23.67 -12.25 9.84
CA VAL A 257 -24.93 -11.99 10.56
C VAL A 257 -25.15 -12.90 11.77
N PRO A 258 -25.06 -14.24 11.67
CA PRO A 258 -25.24 -15.11 12.84
C PRO A 258 -24.20 -14.86 13.93
N TYR A 259 -22.94 -14.60 13.54
CA TYR A 259 -21.86 -14.30 14.49
C TYR A 259 -22.04 -12.94 15.18
N GLU A 260 -22.44 -11.91 14.43
CA GLU A 260 -22.75 -10.59 14.95
C GLU A 260 -23.88 -10.67 15.98
N ALA A 261 -24.97 -11.36 15.65
CA ALA A 261 -26.12 -11.55 16.54
C ALA A 261 -25.73 -12.27 17.84
N GLU A 262 -24.97 -13.36 17.74
CA GLU A 262 -24.52 -14.11 18.92
C GLU A 262 -23.59 -13.27 19.82
N VAL A 263 -22.61 -12.57 19.24
CA VAL A 263 -21.68 -11.73 20.02
C VAL A 263 -22.41 -10.55 20.65
N THR A 264 -23.26 -9.83 19.90
CA THR A 264 -24.01 -8.68 20.42
C THR A 264 -25.01 -9.11 21.49
N SER A 265 -25.69 -10.23 21.34
CA SER A 265 -26.55 -10.80 22.39
C SER A 265 -25.76 -11.18 23.63
N PHE A 266 -24.56 -11.75 23.48
CA PHE A 266 -23.75 -12.17 24.61
C PHE A 266 -23.20 -10.98 25.42
N ILE A 267 -22.67 -9.95 24.77
CA ILE A 267 -22.06 -8.81 25.48
C ILE A 267 -23.10 -7.88 26.15
N ASN A 268 -24.36 -7.98 25.75
CA ASN A 268 -25.47 -7.17 26.28
C ASN A 268 -26.31 -7.88 27.34
N LYS A 269 -26.05 -9.16 27.64
CA LYS A 269 -26.76 -9.87 28.71
C LYS A 269 -26.32 -9.37 30.09
N GLU A 270 -27.19 -9.56 31.09
CA GLU A 270 -26.82 -9.34 32.48
C GLU A 270 -25.85 -10.42 32.97
N PHE A 271 -24.75 -10.00 33.59
CA PHE A 271 -23.73 -10.90 34.12
C PHE A 271 -23.83 -11.01 35.66
N PRO A 272 -23.47 -12.17 36.24
CA PRO A 272 -23.47 -12.34 37.68
C PRO A 272 -22.59 -11.32 38.42
N LYS A 273 -22.92 -11.08 39.69
CA LYS A 273 -22.18 -10.17 40.57
C LYS A 273 -20.72 -10.64 40.72
N GLY A 274 -19.75 -9.82 40.29
CA GLY A 274 -18.31 -10.14 40.31
C GLY A 274 -17.66 -10.34 38.93
N TYR A 275 -18.44 -10.28 37.86
CA TYR A 275 -17.95 -10.18 36.49
C TYR A 275 -17.46 -8.75 36.24
N ASP A 276 -16.43 -8.60 35.41
CA ASP A 276 -16.09 -7.32 34.82
C ASP A 276 -16.70 -7.25 33.41
N PRO A 277 -17.87 -6.59 33.24
CA PRO A 277 -18.52 -6.52 31.94
C PRO A 277 -17.68 -5.75 30.91
N LYS A 278 -16.72 -4.93 31.36
CA LYS A 278 -15.87 -4.15 30.48
C LYS A 278 -14.95 -5.04 29.65
N ASP A 279 -14.23 -5.96 30.30
CA ASP A 279 -13.32 -6.89 29.63
C ASP A 279 -14.05 -7.80 28.63
N ILE A 280 -15.27 -8.22 28.98
CA ILE A 280 -16.15 -9.01 28.12
C ILE A 280 -16.57 -8.21 26.88
N LYS A 281 -16.95 -6.94 27.06
CA LYS A 281 -17.30 -6.05 25.96
C LYS A 281 -16.09 -5.71 25.08
N VAL A 282 -14.89 -5.60 25.66
CA VAL A 282 -13.64 -5.41 24.90
C VAL A 282 -13.37 -6.63 24.02
N ALA A 283 -13.42 -7.86 24.57
CA ALA A 283 -13.26 -9.09 23.79
C ALA A 283 -14.31 -9.21 22.66
N GLY A 284 -15.58 -8.91 22.96
CA GLY A 284 -16.64 -8.91 21.95
C GLY A 284 -16.41 -7.89 20.84
N ASN A 285 -16.08 -6.64 21.18
CA ASN A 285 -15.78 -5.62 20.17
C ASN A 285 -14.51 -5.92 19.36
N TYR A 286 -13.54 -6.64 19.92
CA TYR A 286 -12.36 -7.08 19.20
C TYR A 286 -12.69 -8.13 18.13
N THR A 287 -13.65 -9.02 18.40
CA THR A 287 -14.21 -9.94 17.40
C THR A 287 -15.11 -9.22 16.40
N LEU A 288 -16.01 -8.34 16.85
CA LEU A 288 -16.91 -7.56 15.98
C LEU A 288 -16.13 -6.71 14.98
N ALA A 289 -15.03 -6.06 15.39
CA ALA A 289 -14.16 -5.31 14.48
C ALA A 289 -13.63 -6.20 13.33
N PHE A 290 -13.27 -7.45 13.61
CA PHE A 290 -12.86 -8.38 12.55
C PHE A 290 -14.03 -8.77 11.63
N LEU A 291 -15.22 -9.02 12.19
CA LEU A 291 -16.42 -9.32 11.40
C LEU A 291 -16.81 -8.16 10.48
N TYR A 292 -16.85 -6.92 10.98
CA TYR A 292 -17.17 -5.75 10.17
C TYR A 292 -16.12 -5.46 9.10
N TYR A 293 -14.86 -5.78 9.39
CA TYR A 293 -13.80 -5.78 8.38
C TYR A 293 -14.04 -6.83 7.28
N LEU A 294 -14.48 -8.05 7.60
CA LEU A 294 -14.86 -9.04 6.58
C LEU A 294 -15.97 -8.50 5.67
N ALA A 295 -17.00 -7.87 6.24
CA ALA A 295 -18.14 -7.32 5.50
C ALA A 295 -17.87 -5.98 4.79
N TYR A 296 -16.68 -5.39 4.93
CA TYR A 296 -16.38 -4.01 4.50
C TYR A 296 -17.37 -2.96 5.07
N ASP A 297 -17.93 -3.19 6.27
CA ASP A 297 -18.81 -2.22 6.95
C ASP A 297 -17.96 -1.21 7.74
N THR A 298 -17.56 -0.13 7.08
CA THR A 298 -16.67 0.89 7.67
C THR A 298 -17.31 1.64 8.83
N VAL A 299 -18.65 1.73 8.88
CA VAL A 299 -19.37 2.45 9.94
C VAL A 299 -19.33 1.65 11.23
N LYS A 300 -19.76 0.39 11.19
CA LYS A 300 -19.73 -0.49 12.37
C LYS A 300 -18.30 -0.84 12.80
N LEU A 301 -17.39 -1.00 11.84
CA LEU A 301 -15.96 -1.18 12.13
C LEU A 301 -15.42 0.00 12.94
N ARG A 302 -15.72 1.23 12.52
CA ARG A 302 -15.30 2.43 13.26
C ARG A 302 -15.89 2.47 14.67
N GLN A 303 -17.17 2.15 14.84
CA GLN A 303 -17.80 2.09 16.16
C GLN A 303 -17.11 1.10 17.11
N SER A 304 -16.79 -0.12 16.63
CA SER A 304 -16.04 -1.09 17.44
C SER A 304 -14.62 -0.62 17.73
N LEU A 305 -13.94 0.03 16.78
CA LEU A 305 -12.60 0.60 17.00
C LEU A 305 -12.61 1.74 18.03
N ASP A 306 -13.60 2.63 17.97
CA ASP A 306 -13.78 3.71 18.94
C ASP A 306 -14.03 3.13 20.34
N PHE A 307 -14.84 2.08 20.45
CA PHE A 307 -15.03 1.36 21.71
C PHE A 307 -13.73 0.76 22.26
N LEU A 308 -12.96 0.06 21.41
CA LEU A 308 -11.66 -0.52 21.79
C LEU A 308 -10.66 0.56 22.19
N TYR A 309 -10.68 1.69 21.51
CA TYR A 309 -9.85 2.84 21.83
C TYR A 309 -10.19 3.36 23.23
N GLU A 310 -11.47 3.58 23.54
CA GLU A 310 -11.92 4.14 24.82
C GLU A 310 -11.74 3.17 26.00
N ASN A 311 -11.91 1.87 25.77
CA ASN A 311 -12.02 0.87 26.82
C ASN A 311 -10.82 -0.09 26.94
N GLY A 312 -9.94 -0.15 25.93
CA GLY A 312 -8.71 -0.94 25.95
C GLY A 312 -7.82 -0.61 27.15
N THR A 313 -7.00 -1.57 27.59
CA THR A 313 -6.23 -1.45 28.83
C THR A 313 -5.20 -0.32 28.75
N LYS A 314 -5.53 0.83 29.32
CA LYS A 314 -4.73 2.08 29.35
C LYS A 314 -3.43 1.99 30.16
N PHE A 315 -3.12 0.85 30.77
CA PHE A 315 -2.15 0.76 31.87
C PHE A 315 -0.69 1.02 31.47
N LEU A 316 -0.36 0.99 30.16
CA LEU A 316 0.99 1.32 29.65
C LEU A 316 0.97 2.24 28.41
N GLY A 317 -0.16 2.91 28.12
CA GLY A 317 -0.28 3.77 26.92
C GLY A 317 -0.39 3.02 25.58
N ASN A 318 -0.21 1.69 25.56
CA ASN A 318 -0.32 0.87 24.35
C ASN A 318 -1.74 0.28 24.26
N ARG A 319 -2.60 0.92 23.47
CA ARG A 319 -3.94 0.41 23.10
C ARG A 319 -3.80 -0.71 22.07
N ILE A 320 -3.20 -1.83 22.47
CA ILE A 320 -2.81 -2.92 21.57
C ILE A 320 -4.01 -3.40 20.75
N GLU A 321 -5.16 -3.57 21.38
CA GLU A 321 -6.39 -4.04 20.70
C GLU A 321 -6.83 -3.12 19.57
N TYR A 322 -6.80 -1.81 19.82
CA TYR A 322 -7.10 -0.80 18.80
C TYR A 322 -6.03 -0.77 17.72
N ASN A 323 -4.75 -0.77 18.10
CA ASN A 323 -3.63 -0.68 17.18
C ASN A 323 -3.55 -1.87 16.23
N ASP A 324 -3.90 -3.07 16.70
CA ASP A 324 -3.94 -4.29 15.88
C ASP A 324 -5.07 -4.25 14.84
N ARG A 325 -6.19 -3.61 15.18
CA ARG A 325 -7.40 -3.58 14.33
C ARG A 325 -7.51 -2.34 13.46
N LYS A 326 -6.89 -1.22 13.85
CA LYS A 326 -6.89 0.04 13.08
C LYS A 326 -6.51 -0.15 11.60
N PRO A 327 -5.52 -1.00 11.22
CA PRO A 327 -5.17 -1.23 9.82
C PRO A 327 -6.35 -1.72 8.95
N TYR A 328 -7.34 -2.40 9.53
CA TYR A 328 -8.51 -2.90 8.79
C TYR A 328 -9.36 -1.76 8.22
N LEU A 329 -9.51 -0.68 8.99
CA LEU A 329 -10.24 0.50 8.51
C LEU A 329 -9.47 1.21 7.40
N THR A 330 -8.14 1.32 7.52
CA THR A 330 -7.29 1.90 6.47
C THR A 330 -7.43 1.13 5.16
N GLU A 331 -7.43 -0.20 5.21
CA GLU A 331 -7.62 -1.06 4.03
C GLU A 331 -9.01 -0.89 3.41
N ALA A 332 -10.07 -0.94 4.22
CA ALA A 332 -11.45 -0.79 3.73
C ALA A 332 -11.70 0.61 3.12
N SER A 333 -11.18 1.67 3.74
CA SER A 333 -11.29 3.03 3.21
C SER A 333 -10.56 3.20 1.87
N ALA A 334 -9.36 2.62 1.72
CA ALA A 334 -8.63 2.65 0.46
C ALA A 334 -9.43 2.01 -0.69
N TYR A 335 -10.06 0.86 -0.44
CA TYR A 335 -10.96 0.20 -1.40
C TYR A 335 -12.11 1.14 -1.83
N TYR A 336 -12.84 1.72 -0.88
CA TYR A 336 -13.97 2.61 -1.20
C TYR A 336 -13.52 3.89 -1.92
N SER A 337 -12.32 4.37 -1.62
CA SER A 337 -11.75 5.54 -2.28
C SER A 337 -11.47 5.32 -3.78
N SER A 338 -11.28 4.06 -4.20
CA SER A 338 -10.89 3.71 -5.56
C SER A 338 -12.00 3.01 -6.35
N ILE A 339 -13.10 2.59 -5.70
CA ILE A 339 -14.14 1.75 -6.32
C ILE A 339 -14.78 2.38 -7.56
N ASN A 340 -14.91 3.71 -7.58
CA ASN A 340 -15.46 4.48 -8.70
C ASN A 340 -14.38 5.09 -9.61
N ALA A 341 -13.10 4.81 -9.34
CA ALA A 341 -12.02 5.31 -10.18
C ALA A 341 -11.99 4.55 -11.52
N PRO A 342 -11.62 5.21 -12.63
CA PRO A 342 -11.48 4.56 -13.93
C PRO A 342 -10.50 3.37 -13.88
N LYS A 343 -10.92 2.22 -14.44
CA LYS A 343 -10.08 1.01 -14.48
C LYS A 343 -8.93 1.18 -15.47
N ILE A 344 -7.73 0.79 -15.04
CA ILE A 344 -6.53 0.67 -15.87
C ILE A 344 -6.58 -0.69 -16.56
N SER A 345 -6.60 -0.68 -17.89
CA SER A 345 -6.57 -1.91 -18.70
C SER A 345 -5.19 -2.57 -18.59
N PRO A 346 -5.07 -3.91 -18.64
CA PRO A 346 -3.78 -4.62 -18.72
C PRO A 346 -2.85 -4.12 -19.82
N ASP A 347 -3.41 -3.56 -20.88
CA ASP A 347 -2.74 -3.05 -22.07
C ASP A 347 -2.89 -1.53 -22.22
N SER A 348 -3.35 -0.83 -21.18
CA SER A 348 -3.72 0.58 -21.29
C SER A 348 -2.54 1.48 -21.64
N THR A 349 -1.30 1.13 -21.33
CA THR A 349 -0.18 1.91 -21.84
C THR A 349 0.11 1.64 -23.31
N SER A 350 -0.44 0.62 -23.96
CA SER A 350 0.00 0.25 -25.29
C SER A 350 -0.65 1.08 -26.39
N GLY A 351 0.19 1.82 -27.11
CA GLY A 351 -0.16 2.51 -28.34
C GLY A 351 0.80 2.07 -29.44
N ASP A 352 0.37 2.10 -30.70
CA ASP A 352 1.24 1.78 -31.83
C ASP A 352 2.45 2.73 -31.83
N VAL A 353 3.65 2.19 -31.72
CA VAL A 353 4.89 2.97 -31.76
C VAL A 353 5.40 3.01 -33.19
N LYS A 354 5.61 4.21 -33.72
CA LYS A 354 6.22 4.46 -35.02
C LYS A 354 7.51 5.24 -34.84
N SER A 355 8.60 4.74 -35.43
CA SER A 355 9.83 5.51 -35.57
C SER A 355 9.59 6.68 -36.52
N ILE A 356 10.04 7.87 -36.11
CA ILE A 356 10.05 9.07 -36.95
C ILE A 356 11.48 9.60 -37.04
N PHE A 357 11.76 10.45 -38.03
CA PHE A 357 13.07 11.08 -38.12
C PHE A 357 13.37 11.87 -36.83
N GLY A 358 14.43 11.46 -36.12
CA GLY A 358 14.83 12.07 -34.84
C GLY A 358 13.92 11.75 -33.64
N GLY A 359 13.16 10.66 -33.64
CA GLY A 359 12.35 10.28 -32.47
C GLY A 359 11.43 9.07 -32.63
N ALA A 360 10.49 8.92 -31.69
CA ALA A 360 9.41 7.94 -31.73
C ALA A 360 8.06 8.62 -31.44
N GLU A 361 7.02 8.18 -32.14
CA GLU A 361 5.62 8.54 -31.87
C GLU A 361 4.87 7.32 -31.36
N LYS A 362 3.97 7.53 -30.40
CA LYS A 362 3.09 6.51 -29.84
C LYS A 362 1.64 6.97 -29.97
N SER A 363 0.80 6.16 -30.61
CA SER A 363 -0.61 6.51 -30.81
C SER A 363 -1.56 5.59 -30.04
N SER A 364 -2.49 6.17 -29.29
CA SER A 364 -3.48 5.47 -28.49
C SER A 364 -4.89 5.91 -28.88
N GLU A 365 -5.83 4.97 -29.00
CA GLU A 365 -7.24 5.32 -29.21
C GLU A 365 -7.79 6.16 -28.05
N GLY A 366 -8.66 7.10 -28.39
CA GLY A 366 -9.22 8.01 -27.42
C GLY A 366 -10.29 8.93 -28.01
N TRP A 367 -10.68 9.88 -27.19
CA TRP A 367 -11.52 10.99 -27.57
C TRP A 367 -11.10 12.24 -26.82
N LEU A 368 -11.34 13.40 -27.40
CA LEU A 368 -11.18 14.67 -26.70
C LEU A 368 -12.44 15.50 -26.86
N VAL A 369 -12.76 16.28 -25.83
CA VAL A 369 -13.82 17.27 -25.83
C VAL A 369 -13.12 18.63 -25.86
N LEU A 370 -13.43 19.44 -26.87
CA LEU A 370 -12.96 20.81 -26.93
C LEU A 370 -13.76 21.70 -25.97
N GLU A 371 -13.15 22.77 -25.49
CA GLU A 371 -13.86 23.81 -24.71
C GLU A 371 -15.10 24.33 -25.46
N LYS A 372 -15.02 24.37 -26.80
CA LYS A 372 -16.12 24.76 -27.69
C LYS A 372 -16.95 23.56 -28.19
N GLY A 373 -17.25 22.61 -27.30
CA GLY A 373 -18.37 21.66 -27.45
C GLY A 373 -18.17 20.45 -28.35
N ASP A 374 -17.18 20.45 -29.26
CA ASP A 374 -16.98 19.31 -30.15
C ASP A 374 -16.29 18.15 -29.41
N THR A 375 -16.88 16.95 -29.51
CA THR A 375 -16.22 15.70 -29.10
C THR A 375 -15.60 15.04 -30.32
N LEU A 376 -14.27 14.95 -30.36
CA LEU A 376 -13.53 14.30 -31.43
C LEU A 376 -13.13 12.90 -30.98
N LYS A 377 -13.55 11.86 -31.72
CA LYS A 377 -13.09 10.48 -31.53
C LYS A 377 -11.93 10.20 -32.49
N GLY A 378 -10.87 9.55 -32.01
CA GLY A 378 -9.67 9.35 -32.80
C GLY A 378 -8.51 8.75 -32.00
N LYS A 379 -7.29 9.16 -32.33
CA LYS A 379 -6.05 8.69 -31.69
C LYS A 379 -5.29 9.86 -31.08
N HIS A 380 -4.98 9.77 -29.80
CA HIS A 380 -4.01 10.63 -29.16
C HIS A 380 -2.59 10.19 -29.52
N ILE A 381 -1.72 11.15 -29.86
CA ILE A 381 -0.33 10.89 -30.25
C ILE A 381 0.61 11.54 -29.24
N ILE A 382 1.51 10.74 -28.68
CA ILE A 382 2.63 11.15 -27.83
C ILE A 382 3.89 11.09 -28.68
N LYS A 383 4.68 12.15 -28.72
CA LYS A 383 5.89 12.25 -29.55
C LYS A 383 7.11 12.51 -28.68
N LYS A 384 8.10 11.63 -28.75
CA LYS A 384 9.39 11.77 -28.06
C LYS A 384 10.50 11.99 -29.08
N LEU A 385 11.14 13.16 -29.03
CA LEU A 385 12.29 13.48 -29.90
C LEU A 385 13.60 13.07 -29.22
N SER A 386 14.57 12.57 -29.99
CA SER A 386 15.92 12.25 -29.56
C SER A 386 16.91 13.32 -30.04
N GLY A 387 17.58 14.00 -29.09
CA GLY A 387 18.62 15.01 -29.37
C GLY A 387 18.42 16.31 -28.60
N GLY A 388 19.51 16.92 -28.13
CA GLY A 388 19.56 18.09 -27.24
C GLY A 388 19.10 19.43 -27.83
N ILE A 389 18.20 19.43 -28.82
CA ILE A 389 17.47 20.65 -29.18
C ILE A 389 16.38 20.80 -28.13
N VAL A 390 16.73 21.46 -27.02
CA VAL A 390 15.76 22.00 -26.07
C VAL A 390 14.94 23.02 -26.86
N SER A 391 13.80 22.59 -27.38
CA SER A 391 12.81 23.52 -27.89
C SER A 391 12.31 24.31 -26.69
N LEU A 392 12.81 25.54 -26.54
CA LEU A 392 12.35 26.52 -25.56
C LEU A 392 10.85 26.86 -25.75
N ASP A 393 10.29 26.44 -26.90
CA ASP A 393 8.92 26.63 -27.32
C ASP A 393 8.12 25.33 -27.38
N ASN A 394 8.43 24.28 -26.61
CA ASN A 394 7.60 23.06 -26.58
C ASN A 394 6.33 23.31 -25.74
N PRO A 395 5.17 23.66 -26.33
CA PRO A 395 4.04 24.17 -25.57
C PRO A 395 3.14 23.01 -25.17
N ASN A 396 2.57 23.12 -23.98
CA ASN A 396 1.35 22.48 -23.48
C ASN A 396 0.30 22.23 -24.59
N LYS A 397 0.45 21.12 -25.33
CA LYS A 397 -0.35 20.79 -26.51
C LYS A 397 -0.70 19.30 -26.56
N VAL A 398 -1.91 19.00 -26.99
CA VAL A 398 -2.38 17.65 -27.31
C VAL A 398 -2.29 17.45 -28.81
N ILE A 399 -1.55 16.43 -29.27
CA ILE A 399 -1.60 15.99 -30.67
C ILE A 399 -2.68 14.92 -30.78
N PHE A 400 -3.63 15.12 -31.71
CA PHE A 400 -4.75 14.21 -31.91
C PHE A 400 -5.03 14.01 -33.39
N GLU A 401 -5.28 12.78 -33.77
CA GLU A 401 -5.63 12.38 -35.13
C GLU A 401 -7.07 11.88 -35.17
N TYR A 402 -7.91 12.49 -35.98
CA TYR A 402 -9.34 12.17 -36.06
C TYR A 402 -9.86 12.27 -37.49
N THR A 403 -10.97 11.59 -37.78
CA THR A 403 -11.66 11.72 -39.06
C THR A 403 -12.53 12.96 -39.04
N ASN A 404 -12.29 13.90 -39.95
CA ASN A 404 -13.10 15.11 -40.05
C ASN A 404 -14.47 14.84 -40.72
N GLU A 405 -15.34 15.85 -40.74
CA GLU A 405 -16.67 15.79 -41.38
C GLU A 405 -16.65 15.41 -42.87
N LYS A 406 -15.50 15.57 -43.54
CA LYS A 406 -15.29 15.22 -44.95
C LYS A 406 -14.75 13.79 -45.13
N GLY A 407 -14.74 12.98 -44.07
CA GLY A 407 -14.23 11.61 -44.10
C GLY A 407 -12.71 11.48 -44.24
N LYS A 408 -11.95 12.57 -44.08
CA LYS A 408 -10.48 12.56 -44.16
C LYS A 408 -9.86 12.49 -42.77
N THR A 409 -8.86 11.63 -42.60
CA THR A 409 -8.02 11.61 -41.40
C THR A 409 -7.18 12.87 -41.33
N VAL A 410 -7.35 13.65 -40.26
CA VAL A 410 -6.64 14.89 -40.00
C VAL A 410 -5.89 14.77 -38.69
N ARG A 411 -4.59 15.04 -38.72
CA ARG A 411 -3.75 15.22 -37.53
C ARG A 411 -3.74 16.70 -37.16
N LYS A 412 -4.16 17.03 -35.94
CA LYS A 412 -4.21 18.40 -35.42
C LYS A 412 -3.55 18.49 -34.06
N THR A 413 -2.98 19.65 -33.79
CA THR A 413 -2.42 19.98 -32.47
C THR A 413 -3.30 21.00 -31.79
N PHE A 414 -3.77 20.68 -30.60
CA PHE A 414 -4.63 21.51 -29.75
C PHE A 414 -3.81 22.07 -28.60
N LYS A 415 -4.05 23.31 -28.19
CA LYS A 415 -3.51 23.82 -26.91
C LYS A 415 -4.28 23.17 -25.78
N TYR A 416 -3.68 22.99 -24.60
CA TYR A 416 -4.41 22.48 -23.43
C TYR A 416 -5.64 23.36 -23.12
N SER A 417 -5.51 24.69 -23.23
CA SER A 417 -6.62 25.64 -23.08
C SER A 417 -7.81 25.42 -24.02
N ASP A 418 -7.62 24.70 -25.12
CA ASP A 418 -8.69 24.41 -26.09
C ASP A 418 -9.33 23.04 -25.82
N VAL A 419 -8.74 22.21 -24.95
CA VAL A 419 -9.17 20.84 -24.64
C VAL A 419 -9.78 20.81 -23.26
N LYS A 420 -11.10 20.63 -23.17
CA LYS A 420 -11.79 20.49 -21.89
C LYS A 420 -11.47 19.15 -21.23
N VAL A 421 -11.63 18.07 -22.00
CA VAL A 421 -11.39 16.69 -21.55
C VAL A 421 -10.62 15.95 -22.62
N LEU A 422 -9.63 15.18 -22.22
CA LEU A 422 -8.94 14.21 -23.07
C LEU A 422 -9.09 12.85 -22.40
N CYS A 423 -9.58 11.87 -23.13
CA CYS A 423 -9.61 10.50 -22.69
C CYS A 423 -8.83 9.65 -23.68
N PHE A 424 -7.86 8.91 -23.19
CA PHE A 424 -7.17 7.87 -23.92
C PHE A 424 -6.74 6.82 -22.91
N ASN A 425 -6.61 5.57 -23.33
CA ASN A 425 -6.13 4.51 -22.43
C ASN A 425 -6.99 4.35 -21.16
N LYS A 426 -8.30 4.63 -21.25
CA LYS A 426 -9.27 4.66 -20.14
C LYS A 426 -8.92 5.65 -19.01
N ARG A 427 -7.95 6.54 -19.21
CA ARG A 427 -7.58 7.63 -18.30
C ARG A 427 -8.23 8.90 -18.80
N ILE A 428 -8.81 9.65 -17.87
CA ILE A 428 -9.48 10.92 -18.14
C ILE A 428 -8.58 12.04 -17.65
N PHE A 429 -8.29 12.98 -18.53
CA PHE A 429 -7.53 14.18 -18.25
C PHE A 429 -8.43 15.39 -18.49
N GLU A 430 -8.39 16.37 -17.59
CA GLU A 430 -9.09 17.64 -17.73
C GLU A 430 -8.07 18.79 -17.79
N SER A 431 -8.30 19.78 -18.65
CA SER A 431 -7.45 20.96 -18.67
C SER A 431 -7.82 21.91 -17.55
N HIS A 432 -6.84 22.28 -16.74
CA HIS A 432 -7.01 23.26 -15.68
C HIS A 432 -5.83 24.21 -15.63
N LYS A 433 -6.11 25.48 -15.31
CA LYS A 433 -5.06 26.46 -15.03
C LYS A 433 -4.54 26.24 -13.62
N PHE A 434 -3.24 25.98 -13.48
CA PHE A 434 -2.61 26.03 -12.18
C PHE A 434 -1.18 26.53 -12.23
N LYS A 435 -0.68 26.96 -11.07
CA LYS A 435 0.67 27.43 -10.86
C LYS A 435 1.44 26.44 -9.98
N PRO A 436 2.36 25.64 -10.53
CA PRO A 436 3.17 24.73 -9.73
C PRO A 436 3.99 25.45 -8.66
N SER A 437 4.26 24.78 -7.56
CA SER A 437 5.21 25.24 -6.55
C SER A 437 6.65 24.91 -6.94
N MET A 438 7.63 25.64 -6.40
CA MET A 438 9.07 25.38 -6.64
C MET A 438 9.48 23.92 -6.34
N ALA A 439 8.87 23.30 -5.33
CA ALA A 439 9.14 21.91 -4.97
C ALA A 439 8.57 20.89 -5.99
N GLN A 440 7.56 21.26 -6.76
CA GLN A 440 6.92 20.40 -7.76
C GLN A 440 7.59 20.48 -9.15
N VAL A 441 8.44 21.48 -9.37
CA VAL A 441 9.08 21.77 -10.66
C VAL A 441 10.52 21.24 -10.73
N GLY A 442 11.15 20.92 -9.60
CA GLY A 442 12.56 20.54 -9.56
C GLY A 442 13.49 21.71 -9.90
N ALA A 443 14.70 21.42 -10.38
CA ALA A 443 15.75 22.42 -10.71
C ALA A 443 15.64 23.00 -12.13
N LEU A 444 14.56 22.73 -12.87
CA LEU A 444 14.43 23.08 -14.28
C LEU A 444 13.44 24.24 -14.49
N SER A 445 13.91 25.24 -15.25
CA SER A 445 13.18 26.36 -15.87
C SER A 445 12.23 27.21 -15.00
N MET A 446 12.62 28.47 -14.77
CA MET A 446 11.78 29.51 -14.15
C MET A 446 10.45 29.77 -14.90
N ASP A 447 10.33 29.35 -16.17
CA ASP A 447 9.09 29.50 -16.95
C ASP A 447 7.98 28.52 -16.52
N LEU A 448 8.32 27.42 -15.84
CA LEU A 448 7.35 26.46 -15.29
C LEU A 448 6.61 26.99 -14.04
N LEU A 449 7.01 28.16 -13.52
CA LEU A 449 6.41 28.81 -12.35
C LEU A 449 5.30 29.80 -12.70
N LYS A 450 4.89 29.93 -13.98
CA LYS A 450 3.77 30.77 -14.41
C LYS A 450 2.46 29.97 -14.36
N THR A 451 1.36 30.63 -14.02
CA THR A 451 0.02 30.04 -14.14
C THR A 451 -0.26 29.74 -15.60
N ARG A 452 -0.53 28.48 -15.94
CA ARG A 452 -0.84 28.03 -17.30
C ARG A 452 -1.76 26.82 -17.26
N ASP A 453 -2.36 26.49 -18.39
CA ASP A 453 -3.19 25.30 -18.55
C ASP A 453 -2.32 24.04 -18.52
N TYR A 454 -2.75 23.03 -17.78
CA TYR A 454 -2.17 21.69 -17.69
C TYR A 454 -3.26 20.64 -17.92
N MET A 455 -2.92 19.55 -18.61
CA MET A 455 -3.79 18.38 -18.66
C MET A 455 -3.57 17.53 -17.42
N LEU A 456 -4.57 17.49 -16.55
CA LEU A 456 -4.48 16.79 -15.27
C LEU A 456 -5.33 15.55 -15.27
N GLU A 457 -4.76 14.43 -14.84
CA GLU A 457 -5.48 13.17 -14.68
C GLU A 457 -6.48 13.26 -13.52
N VAL A 458 -7.72 12.87 -13.77
CA VAL A 458 -8.75 12.72 -12.74
C VAL A 458 -8.51 11.41 -11.99
N ILE A 459 -7.96 11.48 -10.78
CA ILE A 459 -7.64 10.30 -9.96
C ILE A 459 -8.72 9.99 -8.91
N TYR A 460 -9.61 10.94 -8.62
CA TYR A 460 -10.81 10.75 -7.81
C TYR A 460 -11.89 11.72 -8.26
N ASN A 461 -13.15 11.27 -8.24
CA ASN A 461 -14.31 12.07 -8.61
C ASN A 461 -15.51 11.72 -7.74
N SER A 462 -16.12 12.75 -7.12
CA SER A 462 -17.41 12.67 -6.46
C SER A 462 -18.26 13.87 -6.82
N GLU A 463 -19.53 13.88 -6.39
CA GLU A 463 -20.41 15.04 -6.54
C GLU A 463 -19.93 16.28 -5.77
N LYS A 464 -19.01 16.13 -4.80
CA LYS A 464 -18.54 17.22 -3.93
C LYS A 464 -17.12 17.67 -4.22
N ILE A 465 -16.27 16.80 -4.74
CA ILE A 465 -14.85 17.12 -4.95
C ILE A 465 -14.22 16.18 -5.99
N LYS A 466 -13.28 16.73 -6.76
CA LYS A 466 -12.37 15.99 -7.62
C LYS A 466 -10.94 16.11 -7.11
N VAL A 467 -10.16 15.05 -7.33
CA VAL A 467 -8.70 15.07 -7.15
C VAL A 467 -8.04 14.88 -8.49
N PHE A 468 -7.10 15.77 -8.78
CA PHE A 468 -6.34 15.81 -10.01
C PHE A 468 -4.88 15.50 -9.75
N LYS A 469 -4.21 14.83 -10.69
CA LYS A 469 -2.77 14.60 -10.66
C LYS A 469 -2.13 14.97 -11.98
N ASP A 470 -1.05 15.74 -11.94
CA ASP A 470 -0.26 16.03 -13.12
C ASP A 470 0.65 14.85 -13.45
N THR A 471 0.23 14.01 -14.40
CA THR A 471 0.99 12.87 -14.92
C THR A 471 1.17 12.94 -16.44
N TYR A 472 0.82 14.07 -17.05
CA TYR A 472 0.72 14.20 -18.51
C TYR A 472 1.92 14.93 -19.11
N GLY A 473 2.47 14.40 -20.20
CA GLY A 473 3.62 14.95 -20.91
C GLY A 473 4.96 14.33 -20.52
N ASP A 474 6.05 14.85 -21.09
CA ASP A 474 7.41 14.29 -20.92
C ASP A 474 8.03 14.64 -19.55
N GLU A 475 7.61 15.75 -18.94
CA GLU A 475 8.09 16.23 -17.63
C GLU A 475 6.91 16.60 -16.71
N PRO A 476 6.14 15.62 -16.21
CA PRO A 476 5.02 15.89 -15.34
C PRO A 476 5.49 16.44 -13.98
N THR A 477 4.79 17.43 -13.44
CA THR A 477 5.12 18.01 -12.11
C THR A 477 4.74 17.09 -10.95
N ASN A 478 3.95 16.04 -11.21
CA ASN A 478 3.38 15.14 -10.19
C ASN A 478 2.57 15.88 -9.09
N ALA A 479 2.13 17.11 -9.36
CA ALA A 479 1.29 17.86 -8.45
C ALA A 479 -0.06 17.16 -8.24
N ILE A 480 -0.56 17.20 -7.00
CA ILE A 480 -1.88 16.66 -6.63
C ILE A 480 -2.76 17.79 -6.13
N LEU A 481 -3.86 18.03 -6.83
CA LEU A 481 -4.69 19.23 -6.71
C LEU A 481 -6.15 18.84 -6.43
N PHE A 482 -6.91 19.74 -5.81
CA PHE A 482 -8.35 19.56 -5.59
C PHE A 482 -9.14 20.58 -6.41
N ALA A 483 -10.37 20.21 -6.79
CA ALA A 483 -11.40 21.18 -7.16
C ALA A 483 -12.77 20.71 -6.66
N ARG A 484 -13.56 21.63 -6.14
CA ARG A 484 -14.99 21.42 -5.91
C ARG A 484 -15.78 21.70 -7.21
N PRO A 485 -17.01 21.19 -7.33
CA PRO A 485 -17.88 21.54 -8.45
C PRO A 485 -18.00 23.05 -8.63
N GLY A 486 -17.74 23.54 -9.84
CA GLY A 486 -17.85 24.96 -10.19
C GLY A 486 -16.65 25.83 -9.83
N GLU A 487 -15.62 25.30 -9.18
CA GLU A 487 -14.40 26.07 -8.91
C GLU A 487 -13.52 26.16 -10.17
N ALA A 488 -13.13 27.39 -10.52
CA ALA A 488 -12.22 27.68 -11.62
C ALA A 488 -10.73 27.61 -11.21
N GLU A 489 -10.45 27.78 -9.91
CA GLU A 489 -9.11 27.70 -9.36
C GLU A 489 -8.92 26.37 -8.63
N LEU A 490 -7.85 25.65 -8.97
CA LEU A 490 -7.48 24.45 -8.24
C LEU A 490 -6.88 24.81 -6.87
N ALA A 491 -7.16 24.01 -5.85
CA ALA A 491 -6.46 24.11 -4.58
C ALA A 491 -5.12 23.34 -4.63
N ASN A 492 -4.27 23.59 -3.62
CA ASN A 492 -2.92 23.01 -3.47
C ASN A 492 -1.87 23.54 -4.45
N GLN A 493 -1.99 24.80 -4.87
CA GLN A 493 -1.10 25.44 -5.82
C GLN A 493 -0.42 26.70 -5.26
N GLY A 494 0.59 27.20 -5.97
CA GLY A 494 1.26 28.47 -5.67
C GLY A 494 2.55 28.38 -4.85
N LYS A 495 3.28 29.50 -4.80
CA LYS A 495 4.63 29.60 -4.23
C LYS A 495 4.67 29.32 -2.73
N ASP A 496 3.64 29.74 -2.01
CA ASP A 496 3.55 29.60 -0.56
C ASP A 496 2.92 28.28 -0.12
N TRP A 497 2.44 27.45 -1.06
CA TRP A 497 1.75 26.20 -0.75
C TRP A 497 2.55 25.36 0.25
N GLN A 498 3.84 25.12 0.00
CA GLN A 498 4.67 24.30 0.89
C GLN A 498 4.84 24.89 2.29
N LYS A 499 4.74 26.23 2.42
CA LYS A 499 4.90 26.93 3.71
C LYS A 499 3.58 27.05 4.48
N LYS A 500 2.45 27.15 3.76
CA LYS A 500 1.10 27.40 4.32
C LYS A 500 0.14 26.24 4.11
N LYS A 501 0.67 25.05 3.76
CA LYS A 501 -0.11 23.86 3.43
C LYS A 501 -1.15 23.51 4.50
N PRO A 502 -0.80 23.48 5.81
CA PRO A 502 -1.79 23.19 6.85
C PRO A 502 -2.92 24.23 6.91
N GLU A 503 -2.59 25.51 6.85
CA GLU A 503 -3.56 26.61 6.95
C GLU A 503 -4.49 26.64 5.73
N MET A 504 -3.91 26.51 4.53
CA MET A 504 -4.66 26.50 3.28
C MET A 504 -5.57 25.28 3.17
N MET A 505 -5.15 24.11 3.65
CA MET A 505 -6.00 22.92 3.72
C MET A 505 -7.17 23.12 4.68
N LYS A 506 -6.91 23.66 5.88
CA LYS A 506 -7.99 23.92 6.85
C LYS A 506 -8.99 24.93 6.30
N GLU A 507 -8.51 25.99 5.65
CA GLU A 507 -9.39 26.99 5.04
C GLU A 507 -10.20 26.38 3.88
N TYR A 508 -9.54 25.61 3.01
CA TYR A 508 -10.20 24.98 1.88
C TYR A 508 -11.16 23.85 2.29
N PHE A 509 -11.07 23.28 3.49
CA PHE A 509 -11.99 22.24 4.01
C PHE A 509 -12.79 22.69 5.23
N LYS A 510 -12.92 24.00 5.45
CA LYS A 510 -13.50 24.60 6.67
C LYS A 510 -14.96 24.22 6.94
N ASP A 511 -15.67 23.87 5.88
CA ASP A 511 -17.08 23.50 5.85
C ASP A 511 -17.31 22.03 6.23
N CYS A 512 -16.26 21.24 6.47
CA CYS A 512 -16.40 19.88 6.98
C CYS A 512 -15.71 19.71 8.34
N PRO A 513 -16.45 19.83 9.46
CA PRO A 513 -15.90 19.70 10.81
C PRO A 513 -15.14 18.38 11.05
N THR A 514 -15.57 17.30 10.40
CA THR A 514 -14.91 15.98 10.51
C THR A 514 -13.54 15.97 9.84
N VAL A 515 -13.41 16.59 8.66
CA VAL A 515 -12.13 16.72 7.95
C VAL A 515 -11.21 17.69 8.67
N LEU A 516 -11.73 18.80 9.20
CA LEU A 516 -10.97 19.72 10.05
C LEU A 516 -10.39 19.03 11.29
N ALA A 517 -11.23 18.30 12.02
CA ALA A 517 -10.80 17.56 13.20
C ALA A 517 -9.75 16.49 12.86
N ALA A 518 -9.83 15.89 11.68
CA ALA A 518 -8.82 14.97 11.18
C ALA A 518 -7.51 15.71 10.87
N LEU A 519 -7.55 16.80 10.09
CA LEU A 519 -6.40 17.64 9.76
C LEU A 519 -5.66 18.13 11.01
N ASP A 520 -6.37 18.50 12.08
CA ASP A 520 -5.80 18.99 13.34
C ASP A 520 -5.10 17.91 14.18
N LYS A 521 -5.61 16.67 14.15
CA LYS A 521 -5.14 15.60 15.04
C LYS A 521 -3.95 14.80 14.49
N THR A 522 -3.77 14.72 13.17
CA THR A 522 -2.62 14.16 12.38
C THR A 522 -2.96 13.83 10.91
N GLY A 523 -4.15 14.18 10.41
CA GLY A 523 -5.05 13.20 9.77
C GLY A 523 -4.87 12.73 8.34
N TYR A 524 -3.94 13.23 7.51
CA TYR A 524 -3.78 12.70 6.15
C TYR A 524 -2.31 12.71 5.72
N ASP A 525 -1.83 11.62 5.11
CA ASP A 525 -0.48 11.56 4.51
C ASP A 525 -0.45 12.30 3.17
N LEU A 526 -0.35 13.62 3.25
CA LEU A 526 -0.30 14.52 2.09
C LEU A 526 1.06 14.52 1.36
N ASN A 527 1.91 13.52 1.60
CA ASN A 527 3.09 13.25 0.79
C ASN A 527 2.82 12.17 -0.27
N ASN A 528 1.65 11.54 -0.23
CA ASN A 528 1.28 10.42 -1.10
C ASN A 528 -0.14 10.63 -1.65
N GLU A 529 -0.35 10.21 -2.90
CA GLU A 529 -1.64 10.24 -3.59
C GLU A 529 -2.78 9.66 -2.74
N LYS A 530 -2.55 8.52 -2.08
CA LYS A 530 -3.55 7.88 -1.22
C LYS A 530 -4.06 8.80 -0.11
N GLY A 531 -3.22 9.68 0.44
CA GLY A 531 -3.65 10.61 1.49
C GLY A 531 -4.56 11.73 0.96
N TYR A 532 -4.29 12.25 -0.25
CA TYR A 532 -5.17 13.23 -0.89
C TYR A 532 -6.52 12.63 -1.26
N VAL A 533 -6.51 11.40 -1.81
CA VAL A 533 -7.74 10.68 -2.16
C VAL A 533 -8.55 10.33 -0.90
N GLN A 534 -7.90 9.93 0.19
CA GLN A 534 -8.59 9.68 1.47
C GLN A 534 -9.23 10.96 2.02
N LEU A 535 -8.53 12.09 1.98
CA LEU A 535 -9.08 13.38 2.39
C LEU A 535 -10.33 13.72 1.56
N ALA A 536 -10.25 13.62 0.23
CA ALA A 536 -11.38 13.85 -0.66
C ALA A 536 -12.55 12.88 -0.41
N THR A 537 -12.25 11.62 -0.06
CA THR A 537 -13.26 10.61 0.29
C THR A 537 -14.00 10.99 1.57
N ASP A 538 -13.26 11.37 2.61
CA ASP A 538 -13.84 11.81 3.89
C ASP A 538 -14.69 13.07 3.69
N TYR A 539 -14.18 14.04 2.91
CA TYR A 539 -14.95 15.23 2.55
C TYR A 539 -16.23 14.90 1.78
N SER A 540 -16.17 13.95 0.83
CA SER A 540 -17.34 13.54 0.04
C SER A 540 -18.46 12.94 0.90
N SER A 541 -18.08 12.18 1.93
CA SER A 541 -19.00 11.56 2.89
C SER A 541 -19.51 12.50 4.00
N CYS A 542 -18.94 13.70 4.10
CA CYS A 542 -19.31 14.69 5.11
C CYS A 542 -20.76 15.16 4.88
N LYS A 543 -21.62 15.06 5.90
CA LYS A 543 -22.96 15.65 5.83
C LYS A 543 -22.81 17.16 5.98
N GLN A 544 -23.29 17.90 4.98
CA GLN A 544 -23.44 19.36 5.06
C GLN A 544 -24.60 19.72 5.98
#